data_AF-A0A0N0MTF2-F1
#
_entry.id   AF-A0A0N0MTF2-F1
#
_cell.length_a   1.000
_cell.length_b   1.000
_cell.length_c   1.000
_cell.angle_alpha   90.00
_cell.angle_beta   90.00
_cell.angle_gamma   90.00
#
_symmetry.space_group_name_H-M   'P 1'
#
loop_
_entity.id
_entity.type
_entity.pdbx_description
1 polymer ?
#
loop_
_entity_poly.entity_id
_entity_poly.type
_entity_poly.pdbx_seq_one_letter_code
_entity_poly.pdbx_strand_id
1 'polypeptide(L)'
;MVDDAVDAVGRHGVAVARLDGTSGEREEWIFNTKTHVFLGEHTVQVKRNSGVDALIKPGTVTYTSAIMNRAIVDGMRETPAQAG
;
A
#
# COMPACT_ATOMS: atom_id res chain seq x y z
N MET A 1 -1.05 2.32 -13.41
CA MET A 1 -0.12 3.16 -12.64
C MET A 1 -0.91 4.33 -12.09
N VAL A 2 -0.55 4.82 -10.90
CA VAL A 2 -1.11 6.03 -10.29
C VAL A 2 0.06 6.98 -10.07
N ASP A 3 0.01 8.15 -10.69
CA ASP A 3 1.15 9.07 -10.74
C ASP A 3 1.35 9.88 -9.47
N ASP A 4 0.27 10.11 -8.70
CA ASP A 4 0.28 10.80 -7.42
C ASP A 4 -0.45 9.96 -6.36
N ALA A 5 0.24 8.93 -5.87
CA ALA A 5 -0.26 8.06 -4.82
C ALA A 5 0.20 8.57 -3.45
N VAL A 6 -0.65 8.42 -2.43
CA VAL A 6 -0.38 8.85 -1.06
C VAL A 6 -0.42 7.64 -0.15
N ASP A 7 0.66 7.35 0.57
CA ASP A 7 0.70 6.24 1.53
C ASP A 7 -0.11 6.53 2.81
N ALA A 8 -0.20 5.54 3.71
CA ALA A 8 -1.02 5.64 4.92
C ALA A 8 -0.62 6.79 5.87
N VAL A 9 0.58 7.36 5.72
CA VAL A 9 1.09 8.46 6.55
C VAL A 9 1.25 9.78 5.79
N GLY A 10 0.69 9.87 4.58
CA GLY A 10 0.60 11.12 3.82
C GLY A 10 1.81 11.42 2.91
N ARG A 11 2.72 10.46 2.69
CA ARG A 11 3.85 10.66 1.78
C ARG A 11 3.39 10.42 0.34
N HIS A 12 3.68 11.39 -0.52
CA HIS A 12 3.43 11.28 -1.96
C HIS A 12 4.47 10.38 -2.66
N GLY A 13 4.01 9.65 -3.66
CA GLY A 13 4.79 8.70 -4.43
C GLY A 13 4.08 8.30 -5.72
N VAL A 14 4.59 7.25 -6.34
CA VAL A 14 4.05 6.66 -7.56
C VAL A 14 3.66 5.21 -7.30
N ALA A 15 2.53 4.75 -7.82
CA ALA A 15 2.06 3.40 -7.58
C ALA A 15 1.94 2.52 -8.82
N VAL A 16 2.38 1.27 -8.67
CA VAL A 16 2.03 0.18 -9.59
C VAL A 16 0.71 -0.40 -9.11
N ALA A 17 -0.27 -0.49 -10.01
CA ALA A 17 -1.61 -0.94 -9.68
C ALA A 17 -1.93 -2.27 -10.37
N ARG A 18 -2.43 -3.25 -9.62
CA ARG A 18 -2.95 -4.52 -10.11
C ARG A 18 -4.43 -4.64 -9.76
N LEU A 19 -5.26 -4.94 -10.77
CA LEU A 19 -6.67 -5.26 -10.55
C LEU A 19 -6.83 -6.77 -10.37
N ASP A 20 -7.46 -7.18 -9.27
CA ASP A 20 -8.01 -8.54 -9.13
C ASP A 20 -9.40 -8.58 -9.76
N GLY A 21 -9.54 -9.37 -10.83
CA GLY A 21 -10.80 -9.52 -11.54
C GLY A 21 -11.90 -10.23 -10.72
N THR A 22 -11.51 -11.04 -9.73
CA THR A 22 -12.39 -11.89 -8.94
C THR A 22 -13.02 -11.12 -7.78
N SER A 23 -12.20 -10.48 -6.94
CA SER A 23 -12.70 -9.66 -5.81
C SER A 23 -13.16 -8.27 -6.25
N GLY A 24 -12.69 -7.80 -7.42
CA GLY A 24 -12.93 -6.44 -7.87
C GLY A 24 -12.11 -5.39 -7.12
N GLU A 25 -11.07 -5.81 -6.38
CA GLU A 25 -10.14 -4.93 -5.69
C GLU A 25 -8.98 -4.53 -6.60
N ARG A 26 -8.48 -3.30 -6.40
CA ARG A 26 -7.25 -2.82 -7.00
C ARG A 26 -6.22 -2.63 -5.89
N GLU A 27 -5.12 -3.37 -6.01
CA GLU A 27 -3.96 -3.27 -5.14
C GLU A 27 -2.98 -2.27 -5.76
N GLU A 28 -2.49 -1.34 -4.97
CA GLU A 28 -1.60 -0.25 -5.37
C GLU A 28 -0.36 -0.27 -4.49
N TRP A 29 0.78 -0.68 -5.05
CA TRP A 29 2.07 -0.65 -4.35
C TRP A 29 2.73 0.70 -4.59
N ILE A 30 2.95 1.46 -3.51
CA ILE A 30 3.40 2.85 -3.55
C ILE A 30 4.91 2.90 -3.36
N PHE A 31 5.58 3.66 -4.22
CA PHE A 31 7.02 3.85 -4.22
C PHE A 31 7.36 5.33 -4.15
N ASN A 32 8.48 5.66 -3.52
CA ASN A 32 9.01 7.01 -3.59
C ASN A 32 9.39 7.35 -5.04
N THR A 33 8.92 8.47 -5.56
CA THR A 33 9.10 8.88 -6.97
C THR A 33 10.57 9.03 -7.38
N LYS A 34 11.46 9.37 -6.44
CA LYS A 34 12.89 9.61 -6.73
C LYS A 34 13.73 8.36 -6.46
N THR A 35 13.54 7.73 -5.31
CA THR A 35 14.40 6.64 -4.84
C THR A 35 13.85 5.25 -5.20
N HIS A 36 12.61 5.15 -5.65
CA HIS A 36 11.89 3.90 -5.89
C HIS A 36 11.82 2.98 -4.65
N VAL A 37 12.05 3.53 -3.45
CA VAL A 37 11.87 2.79 -2.21
C VAL A 37 10.38 2.54 -2.00
N PHE A 38 10.02 1.30 -1.69
CA PHE A 38 8.65 0.94 -1.33
C PHE A 38 8.21 1.67 -0.06
N LEU A 39 7.07 2.36 -0.15
CA LEU A 39 6.51 3.19 0.92
C LEU A 39 5.36 2.50 1.64
N GLY A 40 4.64 1.60 0.98
CA GLY A 40 3.45 0.94 1.50
C GLY A 40 2.49 0.57 0.39
N GLU A 41 1.26 0.20 0.74
CA GLU A 41 0.26 -0.18 -0.24
C GLU A 41 -1.15 0.25 0.15
N HIS A 42 -2.00 0.38 -0.87
CA HIS A 42 -3.44 0.56 -0.74
C HIS A 42 -4.18 -0.55 -1.48
N THR A 43 -5.26 -1.05 -0.88
CA THR A 43 -6.24 -1.88 -1.58
C THR A 43 -7.56 -1.13 -1.59
N VAL A 44 -8.11 -0.94 -2.78
CA VAL A 44 -9.37 -0.20 -2.98
C VAL A 44 -10.36 -1.10 -3.68
N GLN A 45 -11.58 -1.19 -3.16
CA GLN A 45 -12.69 -1.82 -3.86
C GLN A 45 -13.06 -0.95 -5.07
N VAL A 46 -12.92 -1.45 -6.30
CA VAL A 46 -13.22 -0.67 -7.51
C VAL A 46 -14.45 -1.15 -8.26
N LYS A 47 -14.96 -2.35 -7.94
CA LYS A 47 -16.23 -2.87 -8.45
C LYS A 47 -17.24 -3.02 -7.33
N ARG A 48 -18.53 -3.01 -7.68
CA ARG A 48 -19.59 -3.34 -6.73
C ARG A 48 -19.66 -4.86 -6.60
N ASN A 49 -19.59 -5.35 -5.37
CA ASN A 49 -19.70 -6.78 -5.06
C ASN A 49 -21.16 -7.18 -4.76
N SER A 50 -21.39 -8.49 -4.66
CA SER A 50 -22.67 -9.10 -4.32
C SER A 50 -22.62 -9.82 -2.98
N GLY A 51 -23.77 -10.25 -2.44
CA GLY A 51 -23.82 -11.00 -1.19
C GLY A 51 -23.40 -10.15 0.01
N VAL A 52 -22.65 -10.74 0.93
CA VAL A 52 -22.18 -10.08 2.16
C VAL A 52 -21.28 -8.88 1.87
N ASP A 53 -20.52 -8.92 0.77
CA ASP A 53 -19.59 -7.85 0.39
C ASP A 53 -20.27 -6.70 -0.38
N ALA A 54 -21.58 -6.78 -0.64
CA ALA A 54 -22.34 -5.72 -1.32
C ALA A 54 -22.40 -4.39 -0.54
N LEU A 55 -22.05 -4.43 0.76
CA LEU A 55 -21.93 -3.27 1.63
C LEU A 55 -20.65 -2.47 1.38
N ILE A 56 -19.60 -3.09 0.84
CA ILE A 56 -18.35 -2.42 0.45
C ILE A 56 -18.60 -1.71 -0.87
N LYS A 57 -18.53 -0.37 -0.84
CA LYS A 57 -18.83 0.46 -2.01
C LYS A 57 -17.56 0.65 -2.85
N PRO A 58 -17.69 0.80 -4.19
CA PRO A 58 -16.58 1.26 -5.00
C PRO A 58 -15.99 2.57 -4.45
N GLY A 59 -14.66 2.64 -4.39
CA GLY A 59 -13.90 3.73 -3.76
C GLY A 59 -13.58 3.52 -2.28
N THR A 60 -14.12 2.48 -1.63
CA THR A 60 -13.72 2.14 -0.26
C THR A 60 -12.31 1.56 -0.24
N VAL A 61 -11.43 2.15 0.55
CA VAL A 61 -10.12 1.56 0.90
C VAL A 61 -10.38 0.41 1.87
N THR A 62 -10.07 -0.82 1.45
CA THR A 62 -10.25 -2.04 2.24
C THR A 62 -8.98 -2.39 3.03
N TYR A 63 -7.82 -1.89 2.58
CA TYR A 63 -6.54 -2.05 3.28
C TYR A 63 -5.60 -0.87 2.98
N THR A 64 -4.79 -0.49 3.96
CA THR A 64 -3.71 0.48 3.79
C THR A 64 -2.54 0.16 4.73
N SER A 65 -1.31 0.36 4.25
CA SER A 65 -0.11 0.25 5.06
C SER A 65 0.93 1.31 4.69
N ALA A 66 1.84 1.58 5.62
CA ALA A 66 3.03 2.37 5.38
C ALA A 66 4.24 1.77 6.09
N ILE A 67 5.38 1.78 5.41
CA ILE A 67 6.67 1.42 6.01
C ILE A 67 7.19 2.64 6.75
N MET A 68 7.18 2.54 8.09
CA MET A 68 7.68 3.58 8.99
C MET A 68 9.20 3.55 9.08
N ASN A 69 9.76 2.38 9.39
CA ASN A 69 11.19 2.18 9.59
C ASN A 69 11.66 0.97 8.78
N ARG A 70 12.87 1.06 8.25
CA ARG A 70 13.60 -0.05 7.62
C ARG A 70 15.06 0.01 8.02
N ALA A 71 15.66 -1.13 8.30
CA ALA A 71 17.07 -1.21 8.64
C ALA A 71 17.64 -2.54 8.15
N ILE A 72 18.95 -2.56 7.95
CA ILE A 72 19.76 -3.77 7.74
C ILE A 72 20.58 -3.94 9.03
N VAL A 73 20.70 -5.18 9.51
CA VAL A 73 21.47 -5.54 10.71
C VAL A 73 22.47 -6.63 10.34
N ASP A 74 23.59 -6.69 11.06
CA ASP A 74 24.69 -7.62 10.76
C ASP A 74 24.51 -8.95 11.51
N GLY A 75 24.00 -8.90 12.74
CA GLY A 75 23.88 -10.04 13.63
C GLY A 75 22.54 -10.75 13.61
N MET A 76 22.57 -12.07 13.82
CA MET A 76 21.35 -12.84 14.11
C MET A 76 20.70 -12.35 15.40
N ARG A 77 19.40 -12.06 15.34
CA ARG A 77 18.59 -11.51 16.44
C ARG A 77 19.00 -10.09 16.88
N GLU A 78 19.85 -9.41 16.13
CA GLU A 78 20.10 -7.98 16.35
C GLU A 78 18.84 -7.17 15.98
N THR A 79 18.45 -6.24 16.84
CA THR A 79 17.38 -5.29 16.54
C THR A 79 17.98 -4.04 15.90
N PRO A 80 17.26 -3.36 14.99
CA PRO A 80 17.69 -2.07 14.45
C PRO A 80 18.07 -1.10 15.56
N ALA A 81 19.20 -0.39 15.40
CA ALA A 81 19.51 0.74 16.26
C ALA A 81 18.34 1.73 16.21
N GLN A 82 17.91 2.22 17.38
CA GLN A 82 16.80 3.16 17.42
C GLN A 82 17.22 4.42 16.67
N ALA A 83 16.51 4.76 15.59
CA ALA A 83 16.71 6.02 14.90
C ALA A 83 16.39 7.14 15.90
N GLY A 84 17.41 7.95 16.23
CA GLY A 84 17.29 9.11 17.12
C GLY A 84 16.51 10.25 16.50
#